data_AF-A0A7K4GTZ4-F1
#
_entry.id   AF-A0A7K4GTZ4-F1
#
_cell.length_a   1.000
_cell.length_b   1.000
_cell.length_c   1.000
_cell.angle_alpha   90.00
_cell.angle_beta   90.00
_cell.angle_gamma   90.00
#
_symmetry.space_group_name_H-M   'P 1'
#
loop_
_entity.id
_entity.type
_entity.pdbx_description
1 polymer ?
#
loop_
_entity_poly.entity_id
_entity_poly.type
_entity_poly.pdbx_seq_one_letter_code
_entity_poly.pdbx_strand_id
1 'polypeptide(L)'
;MLPVIIRKTNEKTIEEITREIRDAQAEEVDEDVLLGLKKEEKLKRIFTSLPKFVRKITYWRFGRNPLLLKDFAGTISLTSVGMFGDLIGWGIPIGVQPLMFSLGSVMQKPSVIEDKIEIRKILHATILFDLDIIDGAPAARFLAELKILIENGYGLDP
;
A
#
# COMPACT_ATOMS: atom_id res chain seq x y z
N MET A 1 -11.28 -8.19 -0.88
CA MET A 1 -10.52 -7.52 -1.95
C MET A 1 -9.09 -8.00 -1.89
N LEU A 2 -8.54 -8.46 -3.01
CA LEU A 2 -7.14 -8.86 -3.08
C LEU A 2 -6.22 -7.65 -3.23
N PRO A 3 -4.96 -7.76 -2.78
CA PRO A 3 -3.95 -6.78 -3.13
C PRO A 3 -3.69 -6.82 -4.64
N VAL A 4 -3.89 -5.68 -5.31
CA VAL A 4 -3.50 -5.47 -6.71
C VAL A 4 -2.13 -4.81 -6.76
N ILE A 5 -1.30 -5.20 -7.73
CA ILE A 5 0.01 -4.58 -7.94
C ILE A 5 -0.01 -3.77 -9.23
N ILE A 6 -0.04 -2.45 -9.09
CA ILE A 6 0.06 -1.52 -10.21
C ILE A 6 1.54 -1.28 -10.50
N ARG A 7 1.98 -1.65 -11.69
CA ARG A 7 3.38 -1.50 -12.11
C ARG A 7 3.60 -0.16 -12.80
N LYS A 8 4.82 0.38 -12.67
CA LYS A 8 5.29 1.57 -13.39
C LYS A 8 4.35 2.78 -13.22
N THR A 9 3.88 3.01 -12.00
CA THR A 9 2.95 4.11 -11.69
C THR A 9 3.50 5.49 -12.05
N ASN A 10 4.82 5.65 -12.06
CA ASN A 10 5.51 6.87 -12.48
C ASN A 10 5.46 7.14 -14.00
N GLU A 11 5.05 6.17 -14.81
CA GLU A 11 4.93 6.29 -16.28
C GLU A 11 3.47 6.37 -16.73
N LYS A 12 2.51 6.29 -15.79
CA LYS A 12 1.07 6.18 -16.08
C LYS A 12 0.32 7.46 -15.73
N THR A 13 -0.78 7.71 -16.44
CA THR A 13 -1.69 8.80 -16.08
C THR A 13 -2.62 8.40 -14.93
N ILE A 14 -3.30 9.38 -14.33
CA ILE A 14 -4.25 9.14 -13.24
C ILE A 14 -5.44 8.30 -13.73
N GLU A 15 -5.89 8.51 -14.97
CA GLU A 15 -6.98 7.76 -15.58
C GLU A 15 -6.61 6.29 -15.76
N GLU A 16 -5.38 6.01 -16.19
CA GLU A 16 -4.87 4.64 -16.35
C GLU A 16 -4.79 3.93 -15.00
N ILE A 17 -4.20 4.58 -13.99
CA ILE A 17 -4.12 4.05 -12.63
C ILE A 17 -5.52 3.80 -12.06
N THR A 18 -6.43 4.77 -12.24
CA THR A 18 -7.82 4.66 -11.75
C THR A 18 -8.55 3.50 -12.42
N ARG A 19 -8.38 3.33 -13.74
CA ARG A 19 -8.99 2.23 -14.48
C ARG A 19 -8.48 0.89 -13.97
N GLU A 20 -7.17 0.71 -13.82
CA GLU A 20 -6.58 -0.52 -13.29
C GLU A 20 -7.08 -0.84 -11.87
N ILE A 21 -7.23 0.17 -11.01
CA ILE A 21 -7.81 -0.02 -9.68
C ILE A 21 -9.25 -0.50 -9.83
N ARG A 22 -10.09 0.19 -10.60
CA ARG A 22 -11.53 -0.12 -10.75
C ARG A 22 -11.77 -1.50 -11.34
N ASP A 23 -11.01 -1.86 -12.37
CA ASP A 23 -11.06 -3.19 -12.99
C ASP A 23 -10.74 -4.28 -11.95
N ALA A 24 -9.70 -4.06 -11.12
CA ALA A 24 -9.35 -4.98 -10.04
C ALA A 24 -10.37 -5.02 -8.89
N GLN A 25 -11.18 -3.97 -8.67
CA GLN A 25 -12.28 -4.01 -7.69
C GLN A 25 -13.49 -4.80 -8.24
N ALA A 26 -13.68 -4.81 -9.55
CA ALA A 26 -14.82 -5.43 -10.23
C ALA A 26 -14.65 -6.95 -10.44
N GLU A 27 -13.40 -7.45 -10.45
CA GLU A 27 -13.14 -8.88 -10.42
C GLU A 27 -13.63 -9.48 -9.09
N GLU A 28 -14.70 -10.28 -9.15
CA GLU A 28 -15.09 -11.15 -8.03
C GLU A 28 -14.00 -12.22 -7.83
N VAL A 29 -13.57 -12.37 -6.59
CA VAL A 29 -12.44 -13.23 -6.27
C VAL A 29 -12.86 -14.35 -5.32
N ASP A 30 -12.78 -15.59 -5.81
CA ASP A 30 -12.71 -16.81 -5.00
C ASP A 30 -11.62 -16.70 -3.92
N GLU A 31 -11.90 -17.18 -2.70
CA GLU A 31 -10.98 -17.16 -1.55
C GLU A 31 -9.56 -17.71 -1.87
N ASP A 32 -9.44 -18.56 -2.90
CA ASP A 32 -8.19 -19.21 -3.33
C ASP A 32 -7.13 -18.27 -3.93
N VAL A 33 -7.50 -17.03 -4.26
CA VAL A 33 -6.62 -16.09 -4.97
C VAL A 33 -5.87 -15.16 -3.99
N LEU A 34 -6.01 -15.35 -2.66
CA LEU A 34 -5.30 -14.59 -1.60
C LEU A 34 -3.75 -14.56 -1.75
N LEU A 35 -3.19 -15.44 -2.58
CA LEU A 35 -1.75 -15.51 -2.86
C LEU A 35 -1.34 -15.01 -4.25
N GLY A 36 -2.25 -14.57 -5.12
CA GLY A 36 -1.90 -14.20 -6.51
C GLY A 36 -1.33 -15.36 -7.34
N LEU A 37 -1.52 -16.60 -6.88
CA LEU A 37 -0.94 -17.82 -7.46
C LEU A 37 -1.96 -18.58 -8.34
N LYS A 38 -2.72 -17.89 -9.20
CA LYS A 38 -3.50 -18.61 -10.23
C LYS A 38 -2.60 -19.38 -11.21
N LYS A 39 -1.29 -19.09 -11.24
CA LYS A 39 -0.39 -19.61 -12.28
C LYS A 39 0.22 -20.98 -12.00
N GLU A 40 0.32 -21.47 -10.75
CA GLU A 40 1.00 -22.76 -10.49
C GLU A 40 0.44 -23.59 -9.31
N GLU A 41 -0.71 -24.26 -9.51
CA GLU A 41 -1.18 -25.33 -8.62
C GLU A 41 -0.13 -26.43 -8.40
N LYS A 42 0.67 -26.75 -9.44
CA LYS A 42 1.76 -27.72 -9.35
C LYS A 42 2.83 -27.29 -8.35
N LEU A 43 3.24 -26.03 -8.38
CA LEU A 43 4.25 -25.51 -7.46
C LEU A 43 3.71 -25.45 -6.04
N LYS A 44 2.44 -25.08 -5.84
CA LYS A 44 1.77 -25.20 -4.53
C LYS A 44 1.84 -26.63 -4.00
N ARG A 45 1.46 -27.63 -4.80
CA ARG A 45 1.47 -29.05 -4.41
C ARG A 45 2.87 -29.59 -4.12
N ILE A 46 3.86 -29.15 -4.88
CA ILE A 46 5.27 -29.48 -4.61
C ILE A 46 5.68 -28.80 -3.30
N PHE A 47 5.37 -27.53 -3.12
CA PHE A 47 5.76 -26.75 -1.95
C PHE A 47 5.10 -27.21 -0.64
N THR A 48 3.83 -27.63 -0.70
CA THR A 48 3.10 -28.15 0.47
C THR A 48 3.49 -29.58 0.81
N SER A 49 4.00 -30.36 -0.15
CA SER A 49 4.53 -31.70 0.10
C SER A 49 5.96 -31.70 0.65
N LEU A 50 6.66 -30.56 0.61
CA LEU A 50 7.98 -30.42 1.22
C LEU A 50 7.91 -30.50 2.77
N PRO A 51 8.89 -31.16 3.42
CA PRO A 51 9.03 -31.12 4.88
C PRO A 51 9.12 -29.68 5.41
N LYS A 52 8.58 -29.44 6.62
CA LYS A 52 8.51 -28.10 7.23
C LYS A 52 9.85 -27.35 7.28
N PHE A 53 10.97 -28.06 7.48
CA PHE A 53 12.30 -27.44 7.54
C PHE A 53 12.76 -26.94 6.15
N VAL A 54 12.53 -27.71 5.09
CA VAL A 54 12.86 -27.31 3.71
C VAL A 54 12.02 -26.11 3.32
N ARG A 55 10.72 -26.15 3.64
CA ARG A 55 9.80 -25.04 3.39
C ARG A 55 10.23 -23.75 4.10
N LYS A 56 10.73 -23.87 5.33
CA LYS A 56 11.25 -22.72 6.10
C LYS A 56 12.53 -22.17 5.48
N ILE A 57 13.45 -23.04 5.05
CA ILE A 57 14.71 -22.65 4.39
C ILE A 57 14.42 -21.97 3.06
N THR A 58 13.52 -22.51 2.25
CA THR A 58 13.14 -21.90 0.97
C THR A 58 12.48 -20.55 1.19
N TYR A 59 11.48 -20.43 2.07
CA TYR A 59 10.89 -19.13 2.41
C TYR A 59 11.92 -18.13 2.90
N TRP A 60 12.81 -18.54 3.81
CA TRP A 60 13.87 -17.66 4.31
C TRP A 60 14.84 -17.23 3.20
N ARG A 61 15.20 -18.14 2.29
CA ARG A 61 16.08 -17.84 1.15
C ARG A 61 15.41 -16.90 0.14
N PHE A 62 14.13 -17.12 -0.14
CA PHE A 62 13.33 -16.32 -1.07
C PHE A 62 13.03 -14.92 -0.50
N GLY A 63 12.69 -14.84 0.78
CA GLY A 63 12.45 -13.57 1.49
C GLY A 63 13.69 -12.69 1.65
N ARG A 64 14.90 -13.22 1.37
CA ARG A 64 16.15 -12.42 1.34
C ARG A 64 16.45 -11.80 -0.01
N ASN A 65 15.68 -12.11 -1.05
CA ASN A 65 15.90 -11.52 -2.37
C ASN A 65 14.94 -10.33 -2.58
N PRO A 66 15.44 -9.08 -2.50
CA PRO A 66 14.59 -7.90 -2.63
C PRO A 66 13.95 -7.77 -4.02
N LEU A 67 14.58 -8.29 -5.08
CA LEU A 67 14.02 -8.24 -6.43
C LEU A 67 12.81 -9.18 -6.55
N LEU A 68 12.89 -10.37 -5.97
CA LEU A 68 11.74 -11.28 -5.93
C LEU A 68 10.61 -10.71 -5.08
N LEU A 69 10.92 -10.12 -3.92
CA LEU A 69 9.90 -9.44 -3.12
C LEU A 69 9.23 -8.30 -3.88
N LYS A 70 10.00 -7.49 -4.62
CA LYS A 70 9.46 -6.45 -5.50
C LYS A 70 8.49 -7.03 -6.54
N ASP A 71 8.86 -8.14 -7.15
CA ASP A 71 8.06 -8.78 -8.20
C ASP A 71 6.80 -9.48 -7.64
N PHE A 72 6.81 -9.93 -6.40
CA PHE A 72 5.64 -10.56 -5.77
C PHE A 72 4.73 -9.60 -4.98
N ALA A 73 5.29 -8.56 -4.35
CA ALA A 73 4.58 -7.71 -3.39
C ALA A 73 4.56 -6.21 -3.77
N GLY A 74 5.34 -5.81 -4.77
CA GLY A 74 5.53 -4.40 -5.12
C GLY A 74 6.58 -3.70 -4.25
N THR A 75 6.69 -2.38 -4.41
CA THR A 75 7.65 -1.53 -3.68
C THR A 75 7.02 -0.78 -2.52
N ILE A 76 5.77 -0.36 -2.66
CA ILE A 76 5.00 0.41 -1.69
C ILE A 76 3.65 -0.29 -1.53
N SER A 77 3.15 -0.38 -0.29
CA SER A 77 1.80 -0.86 -0.03
C SER A 77 0.87 0.30 0.31
N LEU A 78 -0.34 0.30 -0.26
CA LEU A 78 -1.39 1.25 0.04
C LEU A 78 -2.65 0.47 0.43
N THR A 79 -3.20 0.76 1.60
CA THR A 79 -4.50 0.25 2.04
C THR A 79 -5.44 1.39 2.40
N SER A 80 -6.70 1.29 2.01
CA SER A 80 -7.73 2.27 2.33
C SER A 80 -8.73 1.66 3.30
N VAL A 81 -8.54 1.94 4.59
CA VAL A 81 -9.42 1.48 5.67
C VAL A 81 -10.67 2.37 5.76
N GLY A 82 -10.55 3.63 5.33
CA GLY A 82 -11.68 4.59 5.33
C GLY A 82 -12.85 4.19 4.43
N MET A 83 -12.67 3.21 3.52
CA MET A 83 -13.78 2.66 2.72
C MET A 83 -14.81 1.90 3.55
N PHE A 84 -14.45 1.43 4.74
CA PHE A 84 -15.29 0.58 5.59
C PHE A 84 -15.98 1.34 6.73
N GLY A 85 -15.77 2.65 6.85
CA GLY A 85 -16.40 3.50 7.86
C GLY A 85 -15.54 4.69 8.25
N ASP A 86 -16.06 5.56 9.14
CA ASP A 86 -15.36 6.73 9.66
C ASP A 86 -14.34 6.33 10.73
N LEU A 87 -13.13 5.96 10.30
CA LEU A 87 -12.06 5.54 11.21
C LEU A 87 -11.28 6.77 11.71
N ILE A 88 -11.51 7.16 12.96
CA ILE A 88 -10.65 8.09 13.70
C ILE A 88 -9.61 7.27 14.48
N GLY A 89 -8.60 6.75 13.78
CA GLY A 89 -7.65 5.83 14.39
C GLY A 89 -6.44 5.54 13.52
N TRP A 90 -5.58 4.65 14.02
CA TRP A 90 -4.37 4.23 13.32
C TRP A 90 -4.65 2.88 12.66
N GLY A 91 -4.52 2.82 11.34
CA GLY A 91 -4.41 1.53 10.65
C GLY A 91 -2.93 1.20 10.59
N ILE A 92 -2.50 0.15 11.30
CA ILE A 92 -1.10 -0.29 11.30
C ILE A 92 -0.97 -1.35 10.20
N PRO A 93 -0.49 -1.00 8.98
CA PRO A 93 -0.30 -1.99 7.94
C PRO A 93 0.81 -2.96 8.35
N ILE A 94 0.58 -4.25 8.10
CA ILE A 94 1.57 -5.31 8.32
C ILE A 94 1.91 -5.88 6.94
N GLY A 95 3.18 -5.77 6.56
CA GLY A 95 3.65 -6.18 5.25
C GLY A 95 5.17 -6.26 5.21
N VAL A 96 5.68 -6.62 4.04
CA VAL A 96 7.12 -6.80 3.78
C VAL A 96 7.72 -5.62 3.03
N GLN A 97 6.89 -4.66 2.63
CA GLN A 97 7.31 -3.48 1.87
C GLN A 97 7.97 -2.45 2.81
N PRO A 98 9.04 -1.79 2.36
CA PRO A 98 9.78 -0.81 3.17
C PRO A 98 8.98 0.46 3.46
N LEU A 99 7.92 0.72 2.70
CA LEU A 99 7.02 1.85 2.87
C LEU A 99 5.57 1.39 2.71
N MET A 100 4.77 1.66 3.73
CA MET A 100 3.37 1.25 3.76
C MET A 100 2.46 2.40 4.22
N PHE A 101 1.35 2.58 3.53
CA PHE A 101 0.36 3.61 3.77
C PHE A 101 -0.96 2.97 4.16
N SER A 102 -1.56 3.45 5.25
CA SER A 102 -2.94 3.17 5.62
C SER A 102 -3.74 4.46 5.62
N LEU A 103 -4.63 4.60 4.64
CA LEU A 103 -5.53 5.74 4.50
C LEU A 103 -6.83 5.49 5.26
N GLY A 104 -7.12 6.37 6.21
CA GLY A 104 -8.40 6.44 6.91
C GLY A 104 -9.40 7.32 6.14
N SER A 105 -10.42 7.79 6.84
CA SER A 105 -11.51 8.56 6.25
C SER A 105 -11.16 10.04 6.15
N VAL A 106 -11.78 10.71 5.17
CA VAL A 106 -11.73 12.18 5.05
C VAL A 106 -12.88 12.76 5.86
N MET A 107 -12.58 13.52 6.91
CA MET A 107 -13.58 14.07 7.82
C MET A 107 -13.45 15.58 7.96
N GLN A 108 -14.56 16.25 8.26
CA GLN A 108 -14.55 17.68 8.55
C GLN A 108 -14.06 17.95 9.98
N LYS A 109 -13.04 18.79 10.12
CA LYS A 109 -12.48 19.18 11.42
C LYS A 109 -12.14 20.67 11.44
N PRO A 110 -12.26 21.35 12.59
CA PRO A 110 -11.73 22.69 12.74
C PRO A 110 -10.19 22.66 12.66
N SER A 111 -9.61 23.55 11.88
CA SER A 111 -8.16 23.77 11.78
C SER A 111 -7.87 25.27 11.88
N VAL A 112 -6.71 25.62 12.44
CA VAL A 112 -6.25 27.01 12.49
C VAL A 112 -5.47 27.31 11.20
N ILE A 113 -5.90 28.33 10.46
CA ILE A 113 -5.26 28.83 9.24
C ILE A 113 -5.23 30.35 9.37
N GLU A 114 -4.05 30.97 9.26
CA GLU A 114 -3.89 32.42 9.37
C GLU A 114 -4.63 33.02 10.59
N ASP A 115 -4.42 32.39 11.75
CA ASP A 115 -5.03 32.74 13.04
C ASP A 115 -6.57 32.69 13.09
N LYS A 116 -7.22 32.04 12.12
CA LYS A 116 -8.67 31.81 12.09
C LYS A 116 -9.00 30.32 12.18
N ILE A 117 -10.11 30.00 12.86
CA ILE A 117 -10.65 28.65 12.88
C ILE A 117 -11.51 28.46 11.64
N GLU A 118 -11.10 27.53 10.79
CA GLU A 118 -11.83 27.15 9.58
C GLU A 118 -12.14 25.66 9.57
N ILE A 119 -13.31 25.28 9.03
CA ILE A 119 -13.66 23.87 8.83
C ILE A 119 -12.96 23.36 7.57
N ARG A 120 -12.16 22.31 7.71
CA ARG A 120 -11.43 21.68 6.61
C ARG A 120 -11.69 20.18 6.54
N LYS A 121 -11.60 19.62 5.34
CA LYS A 121 -11.60 18.17 5.10
C LYS A 121 -10.19 17.65 5.37
N ILE A 122 -10.04 16.81 6.39
CA ILE A 122 -8.75 16.23 6.79
C ILE A 122 -8.76 14.74 6.49
N LEU A 123 -7.79 14.28 5.70
CA LEU A 123 -7.49 12.87 5.51
C LEU A 123 -6.61 12.38 6.66
N HIS A 124 -7.05 11.31 7.33
CA HIS A 124 -6.18 10.59 8.25
C HIS A 124 -5.32 9.58 7.49
N ALA A 125 -4.01 9.62 7.68
CA ALA A 125 -3.09 8.66 7.10
C ALA A 125 -2.10 8.17 8.16
N THR A 126 -1.83 6.88 8.17
CA THR A 126 -0.74 6.25 8.94
C THR A 126 0.30 5.74 7.95
N ILE A 127 1.56 6.11 8.15
CA ILE A 127 2.65 5.79 7.24
C ILE A 127 3.74 5.09 8.04
N LEU A 128 4.09 3.87 7.62
CA LEU A 128 5.12 3.06 8.23
C LEU A 128 6.36 3.03 7.34
N PHE A 129 7.51 3.34 7.93
CA PHE A 129 8.83 3.24 7.31
C PHE A 129 9.61 2.11 7.95
N ASP A 130 10.29 1.32 7.12
CA ASP A 130 11.31 0.39 7.57
C ASP A 130 12.61 1.18 7.90
N LEU A 131 12.90 1.29 9.19
CA LEU A 131 14.06 2.03 9.70
C LEU A 131 15.39 1.30 9.50
N ASP A 132 15.38 0.01 9.12
CA ASP A 132 16.61 -0.67 8.70
C ASP A 132 17.08 -0.16 7.32
N ILE A 133 16.19 0.51 6.57
CA ILE A 133 16.43 0.97 5.20
C ILE A 133 16.34 2.50 5.09
N ILE A 134 15.43 3.13 5.83
CA ILE A 134 15.10 4.55 5.70
C ILE A 134 15.37 5.30 7.01
N ASP A 135 16.28 6.26 6.96
CA ASP A 135 16.57 7.12 8.10
C ASP A 135 15.42 8.12 8.39
N GLY A 136 15.32 8.55 9.65
CA GLY A 136 14.26 9.45 10.11
C GLY A 136 14.26 10.82 9.42
N ALA A 137 15.43 11.41 9.13
CA ALA A 137 15.49 12.73 8.49
C ALA A 137 15.01 12.73 7.03
N PRO A 138 15.46 11.81 6.15
CA PRO A 138 14.85 11.60 4.83
C PRO A 138 13.35 11.31 4.89
N ALA A 139 12.89 10.44 5.82
CA ALA A 139 11.47 10.14 5.97
C ALA A 139 10.64 11.39 6.33
N ALA A 140 11.12 12.21 7.25
CA ALA A 140 10.45 13.46 7.63
C ALA A 140 10.35 14.46 6.46
N ARG A 141 11.42 14.61 5.66
CA ARG A 141 11.40 15.47 4.47
C ARG A 141 10.42 14.96 3.42
N PHE A 142 10.44 13.65 3.16
CA PHE A 142 9.49 13.01 2.25
C PHE A 142 8.04 13.25 2.67
N LEU A 143 7.72 13.10 3.96
CA LEU A 143 6.37 13.36 4.47
C LEU A 143 5.95 14.83 4.34
N ALA A 144 6.86 15.76 4.60
CA ALA A 144 6.58 17.19 4.45
C ALA A 144 6.28 17.56 2.99
N GLU A 145 7.06 17.03 2.05
CA GLU A 145 6.84 17.23 0.61
C GLU A 145 5.54 16.56 0.15
N LEU A 146 5.31 15.30 0.54
CA LEU A 146 4.09 14.56 0.20
C LEU A 146 2.83 15.29 0.68
N LYS A 147 2.87 15.85 1.90
CA LYS A 147 1.77 16.66 2.42
C LYS A 147 1.45 17.84 1.50
N ILE A 148 2.47 18.61 1.10
CA ILE A 148 2.33 19.77 0.20
C ILE A 148 1.78 19.34 -1.16
N LEU A 149 2.26 18.23 -1.71
CA LEU A 149 1.77 17.71 -2.99
C LEU A 149 0.29 17.32 -2.93
N ILE A 150 -0.13 16.66 -1.85
CA ILE A 150 -1.54 16.26 -1.65
C ILE A 150 -2.43 17.49 -1.45
N GLU A 151 -2.01 18.44 -0.60
CA GLU A 151 -2.79 19.66 -0.31
C GLU A 151 -2.99 20.53 -1.55
N ASN A 152 -2.04 20.52 -2.48
CA ASN A 152 -2.13 21.25 -3.75
C ASN A 152 -2.78 20.45 -4.90
N GLY A 153 -3.17 19.19 -4.66
CA GLY A 153 -3.73 18.33 -5.72
C GLY A 153 -2.73 18.06 -6.86
N TYR A 154 -1.44 17.96 -6.56
CA TYR A 154 -0.41 17.77 -7.58
C TYR A 154 -0.69 16.56 -8.48
N GLY A 155 -0.58 16.77 -9.79
CA GLY A 155 -0.84 15.73 -10.80
C GLY A 155 -2.30 15.58 -11.20
N LEU A 156 -3.25 16.22 -10.50
CA LEU A 156 -4.64 16.34 -10.96
C LEU A 156 -4.73 17.53 -11.92
N ASP A 157 -5.22 17.29 -13.14
CA ASP A 157 -5.62 18.38 -14.05
C ASP A 157 -6.84 19.12 -13.44
N PRO A 158 -6.91 20.46 -13.57
CA PRO A 158 -8.01 21.27 -13.04
C PRO A 158 -9.35 21.04 -13.74
#